data_AF-A0A938H0D4-F1
#
_entry.id   AF-A0A938H0D4-F1
#
_cell.length_a   1.000
_cell.length_b   1.000
_cell.length_c   1.000
_cell.angle_alpha   90.00
_cell.angle_beta   90.00
_cell.angle_gamma   90.00
#
_symmetry.space_group_name_H-M   'P 1'
#
loop_
_entity.id
_entity.type
_entity.pdbx_description
1 polymer ?
#
loop_
_entity_poly.entity_id
_entity_poly.type
_entity_poly.pdbx_seq_one_letter_code
_entity_poly.pdbx_strand_id
1 'polypeptide(L)' 'MLSRCEIVWVDAELHHLGAARCRQAGDRRLSLTDCVSFEVMHRERVREFIGDDEHSTDEGFSAAR' A
#
# COMPACT_ATOMS: atom_id res chain seq x y z
N MET A 1 -19.96 8.21 -17.43
CA MET A 1 -18.53 8.54 -17.49
C MET A 1 -17.85 7.56 -16.56
N LEU A 2 -17.12 6.57 -17.07
CA LEU A 2 -16.42 5.59 -16.22
C LEU A 2 -15.18 6.26 -15.64
N SER A 3 -15.02 6.25 -14.33
CA SER A 3 -13.80 6.71 -13.66
C SER A 3 -12.62 5.91 -14.21
N ARG A 4 -11.61 6.61 -14.76
CA ARG A 4 -10.43 5.97 -15.33
C ARG A 4 -9.55 5.47 -14.18
N CYS A 5 -9.53 4.17 -13.96
CA CYS A 5 -8.61 3.54 -13.03
C CYS A 5 -7.25 3.37 -13.70
N GLU A 6 -6.17 3.75 -13.02
CA GLU A 6 -4.80 3.51 -13.45
C GLU A 6 -4.28 2.24 -12.79
N ILE A 7 -3.63 1.37 -13.58
CA ILE A 7 -3.03 0.14 -13.07
C ILE A 7 -1.53 0.39 -12.93
N VAL A 8 -1.05 0.37 -11.69
CA VAL A 8 0.38 0.42 -11.40
C VAL A 8 0.92 -1.01 -11.37
N TRP A 9 1.89 -1.30 -12.23
CA TRP A 9 2.58 -2.59 -12.21
C TRP A 9 3.62 -2.62 -11.09
N VAL A 10 3.62 -3.70 -10.30
CA VAL A 10 4.62 -3.94 -9.26
C VAL A 10 5.87 -4.51 -9.94
N ASP A 11 6.85 -3.64 -10.16
CA ASP A 11 8.17 -4.03 -10.63
C ASP A 11 9.00 -4.69 -9.50
N ALA A 12 10.21 -5.15 -9.86
CA ALA A 12 11.10 -5.81 -8.92
C ALA A 12 11.50 -4.90 -7.74
N GLU A 13 11.66 -3.59 -7.97
CA GLU A 13 12.05 -2.63 -6.94
C GLU A 13 10.92 -2.47 -5.91
N LEU A 14 9.69 -2.22 -6.37
CA LEU A 14 8.52 -2.15 -5.50
C LEU A 14 8.30 -3.44 -4.70
N HIS A 15 8.48 -4.60 -5.35
CA HIS A 15 8.38 -5.88 -4.66
C HIS A 15 9.47 -6.02 -3.57
N HIS A 16 10.72 -5.63 -3.87
CA HIS A 16 11.81 -5.68 -2.88
C HIS A 16 11.58 -4.75 -1.70
N LEU A 17 11.09 -3.53 -1.95
CA LEU A 17 10.73 -2.56 -0.90
C LEU A 17 9.58 -3.09 -0.03
N GLY A 18 8.49 -3.55 -0.65
CA GLY A 18 7.36 -4.14 0.07
C GLY A 18 7.76 -5.36 0.89
N ALA A 19 8.63 -6.23 0.37
CA ALA A 19 9.17 -7.36 1.12
C ALA A 19 10.07 -6.92 2.28
N ALA A 20 10.83 -5.83 2.14
CA ALA A 20 11.62 -5.25 3.23
C ALA A 20 10.73 -4.67 4.33
N ARG A 21 9.69 -3.90 3.97
CA ARG A 21 8.68 -3.39 4.93
C ARG A 21 7.98 -4.54 5.65
N CYS A 22 7.57 -5.59 4.94
CA CYS A 22 6.91 -6.76 5.54
C CYS A 22 7.82 -7.45 6.57
N ARG A 23 9.13 -7.58 6.30
CA ARG A 23 10.09 -8.09 7.29
C ARG A 23 10.26 -7.17 8.50
N GLN A 24 10.22 -5.85 8.30
CA GLN A 24 10.33 -4.86 9.38
C GLN A 24 9.07 -4.79 10.24
N ALA A 25 7.91 -5.12 9.67
CA ALA A 25 6.62 -5.12 10.37
C ALA A 25 6.57 -6.13 11.53
N GLY A 26 7.38 -7.19 11.48
CA GLY A 26 7.46 -8.20 12.53
C GLY A 26 6.09 -8.78 12.88
N ASP A 27 5.70 -8.69 14.16
CA ASP A 27 4.46 -9.25 14.69
C ASP A 27 3.19 -8.44 14.35
N ARG A 28 3.31 -7.33 13.61
CA ARG A 28 2.15 -6.51 13.16
C ARG A 28 1.29 -7.20 12.10
N ARG A 29 1.64 -8.42 11.68
CA ARG A 29 0.88 -9.27 10.75
C ARG A 29 0.52 -8.60 9.41
N LEU A 30 1.30 -7.61 8.97
CA LEU A 30 1.14 -7.00 7.66
C LEU A 30 1.40 -8.02 6.55
N SER A 31 0.47 -8.14 5.62
CA SER A 31 0.68 -8.98 4.44
C SER A 31 1.73 -8.34 3.52
N LEU A 32 2.38 -9.16 2.69
CA LEU A 32 3.27 -8.65 1.66
C LEU A 32 2.54 -7.71 0.70
N THR A 33 1.28 -8.01 0.37
CA THR A 33 0.46 -7.20 -0.53
C THR A 33 0.12 -5.84 0.05
N ASP A 34 -0.15 -5.73 1.35
CA ASP A 34 -0.38 -4.44 2.01
C ASP A 34 0.90 -3.61 1.99
N CYS A 35 2.03 -4.22 2.34
CA CYS A 35 3.32 -3.56 2.34
C CYS A 35 3.71 -3.03 0.94
N VAL A 36 3.47 -3.82 -0.11
CA VAL A 36 3.67 -3.39 -1.50
C VAL A 36 2.72 -2.26 -1.86
N SER A 37 1.44 -2.34 -1.47
CA SER A 37 0.45 -1.28 -1.72
C SER A 37 0.87 0.03 -1.07
N PHE A 38 1.39 -0.01 0.15
CA PHE A 38 1.92 1.17 0.84
C PHE A 38 3.11 1.79 0.10
N GLU A 39 4.02 0.98 -0.48
CA GLU A 39 5.14 1.51 -1.28
C GLU A 39 4.67 2.14 -2.58
N VAL A 40 3.68 1.53 -3.25
CA VAL A 40 3.03 2.11 -4.42
C VAL A 40 2.39 3.45 -4.05
N MET A 41 1.61 3.50 -2.96
CA MET A 41 0.95 4.72 -2.51
C MET A 41 1.95 5.82 -2.17
N HIS A 42 3.08 5.49 -1.52
CA HIS A 42 4.15 6.46 -1.26
C HIS A 42 4.77 6.98 -2.55
N ARG A 43 5.11 6.10 -3.50
CA ARG A 43 5.72 6.47 -4.78
C ARG A 43 4.81 7.38 -5.62
N GLU A 44 3.53 7.02 -5.69
CA GLU A 44 2.51 7.76 -6.45
C GLU A 44 1.91 8.95 -5.67
N ARG A 45 2.37 9.20 -4.43
CA ARG A 45 1.87 10.26 -3.52
C ARG A 45 0.38 10.18 -3.23
N VAL A 46 -0.18 8.97 -3.24
CA VAL A 46 -1.56 8.68 -2.85
C VAL A 46 -1.63 8.62 -1.33
N ARG A 47 -2.54 9.40 -0.74
CA ARG A 47 -2.75 9.45 0.72
C ARG A 47 -4.03 8.79 1.18
N GLU A 48 -4.94 8.56 0.24
CA GLU A 48 -6.25 8.00 0.51
C GLU A 48 -6.38 6.61 -0.09
N PHE A 49 -7.06 5.71 0.62
CA PHE A 49 -7.34 4.36 0.14
C PHE A 49 -8.83 4.04 0.24
N ILE A 50 -9.29 3.10 -0.57
CA ILE A 50 -10.65 2.55 -0.50
C ILE A 50 -10.53 1.15 0.09
N GLY A 51 -11.05 0.95 1.30
CA GLY A 51 -11.05 -0.33 1.99
C GLY A 51 -11.31 -0.18 3.49
N ASP A 52 -11.61 -1.30 4.13
CA ASP A 52 -11.81 -1.40 5.59
C ASP A 52 -10.56 -2.02 6.25
N ASP A 53 -9.40 -1.40 6.03
CA ASP A 53 -8.11 -1.91 6.51
C ASP A 53 -7.52 -1.02 7.61
N GLU A 54 -7.49 -1.54 8.84
CA GLU A 54 -6.91 -0.87 10.00
C GLU A 54 -5.39 -0.64 9.84
N HIS A 55 -4.70 -1.51 9.10
CA HIS A 55 -3.26 -1.42 8.90
C HIS A 55 -2.86 -0.22 8.03
N SER A 56 -3.68 0.11 7.03
CA SER A 56 -3.49 1.29 6.17
C SER A 56 -3.58 2.58 6.98
N THR A 57 -4.51 2.67 7.94
CA THR A 57 -4.61 3.82 8.85
C THR A 57 -3.41 3.95 9.79
N ASP A 58 -2.87 2.83 10.30
CA ASP A 58 -1.67 2.83 11.15
C ASP A 58 -0.42 3.34 10.43
N GLU A 59 -0.35 3.17 9.10
CA GLU A 59 0.72 3.69 8.25
C GLU A 59 0.48 5.15 7.80
N GLY A 60 -0.56 5.80 8.33
CA GLY A 60 -0.84 7.23 8.11
C GLY A 60 -1.66 7.55 6.87
N PHE A 61 -2.26 6.54 6.22
CA PHE A 61 -3.21 6.76 5.13
C PHE A 61 -4.62 7.05 5.67
N SER A 62 -5.43 7.73 4.86
CA SER A 62 -6.82 8.06 5.21
C SER A 62 -7.80 7.23 4.38
N ALA A 63 -8.83 6.67 4.99
CA ALA A 63 -9.90 6.04 4.21
C ALA A 63 -10.67 7.13 3.43
N ALA A 64 -10.75 6.98 2.10
CA ALA A 64 -11.62 7.81 1.27
C ALA A 64 -13.08 7.52 1.63
N ARG A 65 -13.87 8.58 1.88
CA ARG A 65 -15.31 8.50 2.18
C ARG A 65 -16.16 8.91 0.99
#